data_AF-R2TBZ7-F1
#
_entry.id   AF-R2TBZ7-F1
#
_cell.length_a   1.000
_cell.length_b   1.000
_cell.length_c   1.000
_cell.angle_alpha   90.00
_cell.angle_beta   90.00
_cell.angle_gamma   90.00
#
_symmetry.space_group_name_H-M   'P 1'
#
loop_
_entity.id
_entity.type
_entity.pdbx_description
1 polymer ?
#
loop_
_entity_poly.entity_id
_entity_poly.type
_entity_poly.pdbx_seq_one_letter_code
_entity_poly.pdbx_strand_id
1 'polypeptide(L)'
;MKKMFKVLPTTDLLFRKLFTSKDSSHILKAFVQDVLDKNFKSLKPRETYHIDNYKKTFSEDPELLRTEVDILAETEDGCHVTIEML
;
A
#
# COMPACT_ATOMS: atom_id res chain seq x y z
N MET A 1 -12.08 21.52 19.13
CA MET A 1 -11.65 21.53 17.71
C MET A 1 -11.05 20.18 17.37
N LYS A 2 -11.65 19.40 16.46
CA LYS A 2 -10.98 18.21 15.90
C LYS A 2 -9.82 18.69 15.03
N LYS A 3 -8.60 18.25 15.34
CA LYS A 3 -7.41 18.56 14.56
C LYS A 3 -7.56 17.90 13.19
N MET A 4 -7.73 18.69 12.14
CA MET A 4 -7.75 18.19 10.77
C MET A 4 -6.30 17.89 10.38
N PHE A 5 -5.95 16.59 10.33
CA PHE A 5 -4.64 16.17 9.85
C PHE A 5 -4.58 16.45 8.35
N LYS A 6 -3.79 17.45 7.96
CA LYS A 6 -3.49 17.70 6.55
C LYS A 6 -2.54 16.60 6.09
N VAL A 7 -3.06 15.64 5.33
CA VAL A 7 -2.29 14.52 4.78
C VAL A 7 -1.32 15.09 3.75
N LEU A 8 -0.03 15.10 4.09
CA LEU A 8 1.05 15.62 3.22
C LEU A 8 1.56 14.50 2.29
N PRO A 9 2.27 14.82 1.20
CA PRO A 9 2.94 13.84 0.32
C PRO A 9 3.82 12.81 1.04
N THR A 10 4.34 13.17 2.22
CA THR A 10 5.04 12.26 3.13
C THR A 10 4.19 11.07 3.56
N THR A 11 2.86 11.18 3.54
CA THR A 11 1.94 10.10 3.84
C THR A 11 1.96 9.06 2.73
N ASP A 12 1.93 9.47 1.46
CA ASP A 12 2.03 8.56 0.31
C ASP A 12 3.35 7.79 0.31
N LEU A 13 4.46 8.52 0.45
CA LEU A 13 5.79 7.95 0.51
C LEU A 13 5.93 6.92 1.64
N LEU A 14 5.50 7.28 2.86
CA LEU A 14 5.57 6.38 4.00
C LEU A 14 4.64 5.19 3.84
N PHE A 15 3.44 5.39 3.29
CA PHE A 15 2.46 4.34 3.07
C PHE A 15 2.95 3.32 2.05
N ARG A 16 3.43 3.77 0.88
CA ARG A 16 4.06 2.90 -0.13
C ARG A 16 5.27 2.18 0.45
N LYS A 17 6.14 2.89 1.18
CA LYS A 17 7.31 2.27 1.82
C LYS A 17 6.91 1.19 2.84
N LEU A 18 5.90 1.43 3.66
CA LEU A 18 5.43 0.48 4.68
C LEU A 18 4.78 -0.75 4.06
N PHE A 19 3.93 -0.57 3.06
CA PHE A 19 3.09 -1.65 2.55
C PHE A 19 3.64 -2.35 1.30
N THR A 20 4.59 -1.74 0.59
CA THR A 20 5.06 -2.28 -0.69
C THR A 20 6.56 -2.46 -0.83
N SER A 21 7.33 -2.29 0.25
CA SER A 21 8.74 -2.67 0.25
C SER A 21 8.92 -4.18 0.34
N LYS A 22 9.98 -4.71 -0.27
CA LYS A 22 10.30 -6.14 -0.29
C LYS A 22 10.36 -6.77 1.11
N ASP A 23 10.94 -6.06 2.07
CA ASP A 23 11.16 -6.56 3.44
C ASP A 23 10.00 -6.25 4.40
N SER A 24 8.95 -5.56 3.93
CA SER A 24 7.82 -5.13 4.76
C SER A 24 6.55 -5.97 4.59
N SER A 25 6.65 -7.12 3.91
CA SER A 25 5.52 -8.02 3.65
C SER A 25 4.78 -8.48 4.92
N HIS A 26 5.49 -8.62 6.04
CA HIS A 26 4.90 -8.95 7.34
C HIS A 26 4.00 -7.84 7.90
N ILE A 27 4.34 -6.57 7.65
CA ILE A 27 3.52 -5.40 8.04
C ILE A 27 2.24 -5.39 7.22
N LEU A 28 2.36 -5.58 5.90
CA LEU A 28 1.20 -5.69 5.02
C LEU A 28 0.25 -6.81 5.46
N LYS A 29 0.80 -7.99 5.76
CA LYS A 29 0.00 -9.14 6.20
C LYS A 29 -0.76 -8.85 7.49
N ALA A 30 -0.08 -8.33 8.51
CA ALA A 30 -0.72 -8.00 9.79
C ALA A 30 -1.81 -6.93 9.61
N PHE A 31 -1.52 -5.87 8.85
CA PHE A 31 -2.47 -4.80 8.59
C PHE A 31 -3.74 -5.30 7.88
N VAL A 32 -3.60 -6.06 6.79
CA VAL A 32 -4.74 -6.60 6.04
C VAL A 32 -5.57 -7.53 6.92
N GLN A 33 -4.91 -8.37 7.73
CA GLN A 33 -5.59 -9.28 8.64
C GLN A 33 -6.39 -8.53 9.70
N ASP A 34 -5.80 -7.52 10.35
CA ASP A 34 -6.45 -6.75 11.41
C ASP A 34 -7.62 -5.90 10.88
N VAL A 35 -7.50 -5.37 9.65
CA VAL A 35 -8.53 -4.49 9.05
C VAL A 35 -9.70 -5.27 8.48
N LEU A 36 -9.44 -6.40 7.83
CA LEU A 36 -10.47 -7.18 7.13
C LEU A 36 -10.98 -8.37 7.94
N ASP A 37 -10.36 -8.68 9.09
CA ASP A 37 -10.61 -9.88 9.89
C ASP A 37 -10.59 -11.17 9.03
N LYS A 38 -9.61 -11.23 8.12
CA LYS A 38 -9.47 -12.29 7.12
C LYS A 38 -8.02 -12.72 6.96
N ASN A 39 -7.82 -14.03 6.83
CA ASN A 39 -6.54 -14.61 6.47
C ASN A 39 -6.43 -14.79 4.96
N PHE A 40 -5.24 -14.53 4.44
CA PHE A 40 -4.87 -14.77 3.05
C PHE A 40 -3.63 -15.64 3.01
N LYS A 41 -3.62 -16.59 2.08
CA LYS A 41 -2.49 -17.48 1.83
C LYS A 41 -1.27 -16.72 1.34
N SER A 42 -1.49 -15.75 0.44
CA SER A 42 -0.45 -14.82 0.00
C SER A 42 -0.99 -13.42 -0.26
N LEU A 43 -0.14 -12.42 -0.02
CA LEU A 43 -0.39 -11.01 -0.29
C LEU A 43 0.82 -10.46 -1.03
N LYS A 44 0.61 -9.92 -2.23
CA LYS A 44 1.65 -9.28 -3.03
C LYS A 44 1.20 -7.91 -3.51
N PRO A 45 1.88 -6.83 -3.11
CA PRO A 45 1.72 -5.53 -3.77
C PRO A 45 1.95 -5.70 -5.27
N ARG A 46 1.12 -5.06 -6.09
CA ARG A 46 1.31 -5.04 -7.55
C ARG A 46 2.54 -4.22 -7.94
N GLU A 47 2.79 -3.15 -7.19
CA GLU A 47 3.93 -2.25 -7.37
C GLU A 47 4.84 -2.29 -6.16
N THR A 48 6.12 -2.60 -6.35
CA THR A 48 7.12 -2.57 -5.27
C THR A 48 7.67 -1.16 -5.12
N TYR A 49 7.73 -0.66 -3.87
CA TYR A 49 8.25 0.68 -3.61
C TYR A 49 9.76 0.76 -3.92
N HIS A 50 10.13 1.74 -4.73
CA HIS A 50 11.51 2.16 -4.99
C HIS A 50 11.60 3.69 -4.92
N ILE A 51 12.56 4.21 -4.15
CA ILE A 51 12.70 5.66 -3.93
C ILE A 51 12.96 6.43 -5.24
N ASP A 52 13.65 5.83 -6.20
CA ASP A 52 13.96 6.46 -7.49
C ASP A 52 12.71 6.61 -8.36
N ASN A 53 11.83 5.59 -8.37
CA ASN A 53 10.53 5.67 -9.06
C ASN A 53 9.67 6.77 -8.44
N TYR A 54 9.59 6.83 -7.11
CA TYR A 54 8.83 7.86 -6.40
C TYR A 54 9.33 9.28 -6.75
N LYS A 55 10.65 9.52 -6.74
CA LYS A 55 11.23 10.82 -7.10
C LYS A 55 10.89 11.22 -8.54
N LYS A 56 10.96 10.25 -9.47
CA LYS A 56 10.62 10.48 -10.88
C LYS A 56 9.16 10.89 -11.02
N THR A 57 8.23 10.10 -10.48
CA THR A 57 6.79 10.40 -10.53
C THR A 57 6.47 11.74 -9.87
N PHE A 58 7.06 12.02 -8.69
CA PHE A 58 6.87 13.30 -8.00
C PHE A 58 7.34 14.51 -8.81
N SER A 59 8.42 14.36 -9.60
CA SER A 59 8.95 15.43 -10.44
C SER A 59 8.15 15.67 -11.72
N GLU A 60 7.51 14.62 -12.25
CA GLU A 60 6.77 14.66 -13.52
C GLU A 60 5.30 15.06 -13.30
N ASP A 61 4.68 14.63 -12.21
CA ASP A 61 3.30 14.96 -11.86
C ASP A 61 3.08 14.96 -10.33
N PRO A 62 3.10 16.16 -9.70
CA PRO A 62 2.83 16.30 -8.27
C PRO A 62 1.36 16.06 -7.88
N GLU A 63 0.40 16.10 -8.82
CA GLU A 63 -1.03 15.87 -8.54
C GLU A 63 -1.38 14.36 -8.50
N LEU A 64 -0.55 13.51 -9.11
CA LEU A 64 -0.65 12.04 -9.05
C LEU A 64 -0.30 11.41 -7.68
N LEU A 65 -0.17 12.22 -6.62
CA LEU A 65 0.10 11.78 -5.24
C LEU A 65 -1.13 11.19 -4.52
N ARG A 66 -2.00 10.48 -5.24
CA ARG A 66 -2.99 9.62 -4.60
C ARG A 66 -2.28 8.39 -4.04
N THR A 67 -2.59 8.10 -2.78
CA THR A 67 -2.10 6.90 -2.11
C THR A 67 -2.97 5.72 -2.48
N GLU A 68 -2.63 5.14 -3.61
CA GLU A 68 -3.25 3.91 -4.10
C GLU A 68 -2.23 2.78 -4.09
N VAL A 69 -2.58 1.70 -3.39
CA VAL A 69 -1.81 0.47 -3.32
C VAL A 69 -2.73 -0.70 -3.62
N ASP A 70 -2.47 -1.34 -4.75
CA ASP A 70 -3.13 -2.58 -5.13
C ASP A 70 -2.35 -3.78 -4.60
N ILE A 71 -3.08 -4.72 -4.01
CA ILE A 71 -2.54 -5.96 -3.48
C ILE A 71 -3.26 -7.12 -4.17
N LEU A 72 -2.49 -7.95 -4.87
CA LEU A 72 -2.97 -9.25 -5.30
C LEU A 72 -2.97 -10.20 -4.09
N ALA A 73 -4.14 -10.67 -3.72
CA ALA A 73 -4.35 -11.58 -2.61
C ALA A 73 -4.83 -12.94 -3.09
N GLU A 74 -4.25 -14.00 -2.54
CA GLU A 74 -4.73 -15.38 -2.71
C GLU A 74 -5.45 -15.81 -1.44
N THR A 75 -6.73 -16.19 -1.56
CA THR A 75 -7.53 -16.71 -0.45
C THR A 75 -7.16 -18.17 -0.16
N GLU A 76 -7.58 -18.69 0.99
CA GLU A 76 -7.27 -20.05 1.43
C GLU A 76 -7.80 -21.14 0.47
N ASP A 77 -8.89 -20.85 -0.25
CA ASP A 77 -9.48 -21.73 -1.28
C ASP A 77 -8.83 -21.58 -2.68
N GLY A 78 -7.79 -20.75 -2.80
CA GLY A 78 -7.03 -20.56 -4.05
C GLY A 78 -7.64 -19.54 -5.01
N CYS A 79 -8.72 -18.86 -4.64
CA CYS A 79 -9.23 -17.73 -5.41
C CYS A 79 -8.28 -16.53 -5.33
N HIS A 80 -8.28 -15.71 -6.38
CA HIS A 80 -7.47 -14.50 -6.45
C HIS A 80 -8.39 -13.27 -6.40
N VAL A 81 -8.09 -12.35 -5.50
CA VAL A 81 -8.80 -11.07 -5.36
C VAL A 81 -7.80 -9.92 -5.38
N THR A 82 -8.25 -8.73 -5.77
CA THR A 82 -7.45 -7.50 -5.61
C THR A 82 -8.01 -6.73 -4.42
N ILE A 83 -7.13 -6.35 -3.51
CA ILE A 83 -7.44 -5.43 -2.40
C ILE A 83 -6.87 -4.07 -2.80
N GLU A 84 -7.75 -3.09 -2.94
CA GLU A 84 -7.40 -1.71 -3.26
C GLU A 84 -7.36 -0.90 -1.95
N MET A 85 -6.23 -0.26 -1.66
CA MET A 85 -6.09 0.67 -0.54
C MET A 85 -6.01 2.09 -1.08
N LEU A 86 -6.99 2.94 -0.74
CA LEU A 86 -7.20 4.31 -1.25
C LEU A 86 -7.13 5.36 -0.14
#